data_AF-A0A9W6JCA4-F1
#
_entry.id   AF-A0A9W6JCA4-F1
#
_cell.length_a   1.000
_cell.length_b   1.000
_cell.length_c   1.000
_cell.angle_alpha   90.00
_cell.angle_beta   90.00
_cell.angle_gamma   90.00
#
_symmetry.space_group_name_H-M   'P 1'
#
loop_
_entity.id
_entity.type
_entity.pdbx_description
1 polymer ?
#
loop_
_entity_poly.entity_id
_entity_poly.type
_entity_poly.pdbx_seq_one_letter_code
_entity_poly.pdbx_strand_id
1 'polypeptide(L)' 'MPKWQAYEMRLMAERHVSDGMIPGEGDRERLTNMLGRPLHAYRDLAATFAV' A
#
# COMPACT_ATOMS: atom_id res chain seq x y z
N MET A 1 22.35 9.23 -2.02
CA MET A 1 21.13 9.89 -1.51
C MET A 1 21.52 10.95 -0.50
N PRO A 2 20.89 12.13 -0.49
CA PRO A 2 21.06 13.11 0.58
C PRO A 2 20.79 12.47 1.96
N LYS A 3 21.56 12.84 2.98
CA LYS A 3 21.43 12.25 4.34
C LYS A 3 20.01 12.35 4.93
N TRP A 4 19.28 13.40 4.58
CA TRP A 4 17.90 13.61 5.04
C TRP A 4 16.92 12.57 4.45
N GLN A 5 17.09 12.18 3.18
CA GLN A 5 16.25 11.13 2.56
C GLN A 5 16.49 9.77 3.21
N ALA A 6 17.74 9.47 3.61
CA ALA A 6 18.04 8.22 4.29
C ALA A 6 17.37 8.12 5.67
N TYR A 7 17.21 9.25 6.36
CA TYR A 7 16.50 9.32 7.63
C TYR A 7 15.00 9.10 7.47
N GLU A 8 14.38 9.78 6.50
CA GLU A 8 12.94 9.62 6.20
C GLU A 8 12.61 8.19 5.76
N MET A 9 13.43 7.61 4.89
CA MET A 9 13.23 6.21 4.45
C MET A 9 13.36 5.22 5.60
N ARG A 10 14.28 5.43 6.54
CA ARG A 10 14.42 4.56 7.71
C ARG A 10 13.18 4.62 8.60
N LEU A 11 12.67 5.82 8.87
CA LEU A 11 11.47 6.00 9.69
C LEU A 11 10.23 5.37 9.04
N MET A 12 10.08 5.53 7.72
CA MET A 12 9.00 4.91 6.96
C MET A 12 9.13 3.39 6.91
N ALA A 13 10.36 2.87 6.75
CA ALA A 13 10.64 1.44 6.74
C ALA A 13 10.35 0.78 8.11
N GLU A 14 10.68 1.44 9.21
CA GLU A 14 10.47 0.91 10.57
C GLU A 14 8.98 0.73 10.89
N ARG A 15 8.14 1.70 10.49
CA ARG A 15 6.68 1.59 10.54
C ARG A 15 6.14 0.52 9.58
N HIS A 16 6.64 0.47 8.36
CA HIS A 16 6.24 -0.51 7.34
C HIS A 16 6.50 -1.95 7.78
N VAL A 17 7.59 -2.20 8.50
CA VAL A 17 7.98 -3.53 9.01
C VAL A 17 7.23 -3.89 10.30
N SER A 18 6.88 -2.91 11.14
CA SER A 18 6.28 -3.17 12.46
C SER A 18 4.75 -3.33 12.41
N ASP A 19 4.05 -2.42 11.73
CA ASP A 19 2.58 -2.41 11.68
C ASP A 19 2.03 -3.22 10.48
N GLY A 20 2.91 -3.50 9.50
CA GLY A 20 2.54 -4.01 8.19
C GLY A 20 1.80 -2.96 7.36
N MET A 21 1.74 -3.18 6.04
CA MET A 21 0.84 -2.43 5.16
C MET A 21 -0.61 -2.89 5.33
N ILE A 22 -1.09 -2.98 6.57
CA ILE A 22 -2.45 -3.41 6.87
C ILE A 22 -3.31 -2.15 6.95
N PRO A 23 -4.21 -1.94 5.97
CA PRO A 23 -5.14 -0.81 6.03
C PRO A 23 -6.02 -0.93 7.27
N GLY A 24 -6.30 0.21 7.91
CA GLY A 24 -7.30 0.31 8.96
C GLY A 24 -8.73 0.15 8.40
N GLU A 25 -9.70 0.09 9.30
CA GLU A 25 -11.11 0.07 8.91
C GLU A 25 -11.47 1.35 8.13
N GLY A 26 -12.18 1.20 7.00
CA GLY A 26 -12.59 2.31 6.13
C GLY A 26 -11.52 2.84 5.16
N ASP A 27 -10.25 2.45 5.29
CA ASP A 27 -9.18 2.92 4.38
C ASP A 27 -9.43 2.53 2.92
N ARG A 28 -9.99 1.35 2.70
CA ARG A 28 -10.38 0.88 1.36
C ARG A 28 -11.43 1.78 0.71
N GLU A 29 -12.45 2.18 1.47
CA GLU A 29 -13.53 3.03 0.97
C GLU A 29 -13.02 4.44 0.70
N ARG A 30 -12.22 4.99 1.62
CA ARG A 30 -11.56 6.28 1.43
C ARG A 30 -10.70 6.29 0.16
N LEU A 31 -9.90 5.25 -0.07
CA LEU A 31 -9.05 5.16 -1.25
C LEU A 31 -9.86 4.96 -2.54
N THR A 32 -10.93 4.16 -2.50
CA THR A 32 -11.84 3.98 -3.64
C THR A 32 -12.49 5.31 -4.04
N ASN A 33 -12.94 6.10 -3.05
CA ASN A 33 -13.52 7.43 -3.27
C ASN A 33 -12.50 8.40 -3.86
N MET A 34 -11.25 8.39 -3.37
CA MET A 34 -10.18 9.23 -3.90
C MET A 34 -9.81 8.90 -5.34
N LEU A 35 -9.83 7.62 -5.72
CA LEU A 35 -9.44 7.16 -7.05
C LEU A 35 -10.58 7.22 -8.07
N GLY A 36 -11.84 7.33 -7.62
CA GLY A 36 -13.03 7.30 -8.49
C GLY A 36 -13.23 5.97 -9.21
N ARG A 37 -12.57 4.89 -8.77
CA ARG A 37 -12.66 3.56 -9.35
C ARG A 37 -12.48 2.48 -8.28
N PRO A 38 -13.00 1.25 -8.51
CA PRO A 38 -12.72 0.11 -7.64
C PRO A 38 -11.22 -0.18 -7.55
N LEU A 39 -10.77 -0.65 -6.38
CA LEU A 39 -9.41 -1.14 -6.19
C LEU A 39 -9.21 -2.47 -6.94
N HIS A 40 -8.07 -2.61 -7.62
CA HIS A 40 -7.71 -3.87 -8.25
C HIS A 40 -7.34 -4.90 -7.17
N ALA A 41 -8.01 -6.06 -7.18
CA ALA A 41 -7.64 -7.16 -6.29
C ALA A 41 -6.51 -7.98 -6.92
N TYR A 42 -5.48 -8.27 -6.13
CA TYR A 42 -4.36 -9.12 -6.56
C TYR A 42 -4.83 -10.50 -7.04
N ARG A 43 -5.90 -11.05 -6.44
CA ARG A 43 -6.48 -12.33 -6.84
C ARG A 43 -7.01 -12.29 -8.27
N ASP A 44 -7.69 -11.22 -8.66
CA ASP A 44 -8.29 -11.11 -9.99
C ASP A 44 -7.18 -10.97 -11.06
N LEU A 45 -6.09 -10.27 -10.70
CA LEU A 45 -4.86 -10.25 -11.49
C LEU A 45 -4.25 -11.65 -11.61
N ALA A 46 -4.05 -12.35 -10.49
CA ALA A 46 -3.46 -13.69 -10.47
C ALA A 46 -4.29 -14.71 -11.29
N ALA A 47 -5.62 -14.64 -11.21
CA ALA A 47 -6.52 -15.47 -12.02
C ALA A 47 -6.38 -15.20 -13.53
N THR A 48 -6.00 -13.97 -13.92
CA THR A 48 -5.74 -13.63 -15.33
C THR A 48 -4.44 -14.28 -15.84
N PHE A 49 -3.46 -14.51 -14.97
CA PHE A 49 -2.15 -15.08 -15.31
C PHE A 49 -2.01 -16.58 -14.99
N ALA A 50 -2.98 -17.19 -14.33
CA ALA A 50 -3.01 -18.63 -14.10
C ALA A 50 -3.33 -19.34 -15.42
N VAL A 51 -2.30 -19.92 -16.05
CA VAL A 51 -2.36 -20.76 -17.26
C VAL A 51 -2.74 -22.20 -16.89
#